data_AF-A0A7W1S884-F1
#
_entry.id   AF-A0A7W1S884-F1
#
_cell.length_a   1.000
_cell.length_b   1.000
_cell.length_c   1.000
_cell.angle_alpha   90.00
_cell.angle_beta   90.00
_cell.angle_gamma   90.00
#
_symmetry.space_group_name_H-M   'P 1'
#
loop_
_entity.id
_entity.type
_entity.pdbx_description
1 polymer ?
#
loop_
_entity_poly.entity_id
_entity_poly.type
_entity_poly.pdbx_seq_one_letter_code
_entity_poly.pdbx_strand_id
1 'polypeptide(L)'
;MDITLDTPPALLADRFKTLRYDEDEKAVIVLNRRKYPFQTEFVTLRTVEEVAQSIEDMTVQGGPPLAYVAGLGLAMAARDLEASPTRQAVYLEQVAKRLLATRPTADDLNHIIPAALDVAHQALRDQRDPFRATLDFVNSEIERGNEVSRKCGQFAAWLVNDGDQILTHCIAGAALCW
;
A
#
# COMPACT_ATOMS: atom_id res chain seq x y z
N MET A 1 22.62 11.04 15.24
CA MET A 1 21.88 10.32 16.28
C MET A 1 20.94 9.40 15.53
N ASP A 2 21.18 8.09 15.54
CA ASP A 2 20.32 7.12 14.84
C ASP A 2 18.97 7.08 15.58
N ILE A 3 17.97 7.76 15.03
CA ILE A 3 16.60 7.69 15.54
C ILE A 3 16.02 6.38 15.00
N THR A 4 16.05 5.32 15.79
CA THR A 4 15.36 4.08 15.47
C THR A 4 13.85 4.35 15.45
N LEU A 5 13.24 4.29 14.27
CA LEU A 5 11.82 4.55 14.01
C LEU A 5 10.88 3.44 14.54
N ASP A 6 11.18 2.84 15.69
CA ASP A 6 10.47 1.67 16.21
C ASP A 6 9.47 2.03 17.33
N THR A 7 9.38 3.32 17.69
CA THR A 7 8.38 3.80 18.65
C THR A 7 7.02 4.07 17.97
N PRO A 8 5.87 3.78 18.59
CA PRO A 8 4.53 3.87 17.96
C PRO A 8 3.93 5.26 17.64
N PRO A 9 4.71 6.28 17.25
CA PRO A 9 4.27 7.01 16.05
C PRO A 9 5.21 6.84 14.85
N ALA A 10 6.50 6.61 15.13
CA ALA A 10 7.56 6.49 14.14
C ALA A 10 7.37 5.28 13.21
N LEU A 11 6.72 4.21 13.66
CA LEU A 11 6.37 3.07 12.80
C LEU A 11 5.53 3.49 11.59
N LEU A 12 4.61 4.45 11.76
CA LEU A 12 3.74 4.93 10.68
C LEU A 12 4.42 5.93 9.74
N ALA A 13 5.66 6.33 10.04
CA ALA A 13 6.43 7.24 9.20
C ALA A 13 7.11 6.52 8.02
N ASP A 14 7.27 5.20 8.10
CA ASP A 14 7.80 4.37 7.03
C ASP A 14 6.79 3.28 6.65
N ARG A 15 6.24 3.38 5.45
CA ARG A 15 5.20 2.45 5.00
C ARG A 15 5.69 1.03 4.85
N PHE A 16 6.95 0.77 4.49
CA PHE A 16 7.48 -0.60 4.39
C PHE A 16 7.50 -1.34 5.73
N LYS A 17 7.51 -0.60 6.86
CA LYS A 17 7.35 -1.19 8.19
C LYS A 17 5.91 -1.56 8.52
N THR A 18 4.94 -1.07 7.76
CA THR A 18 3.50 -1.26 8.01
C THR A 18 2.80 -2.10 6.97
N LEU A 19 3.34 -2.18 5.75
CA LEU A 19 2.81 -2.97 4.65
C LEU A 19 3.95 -3.40 3.74
N ARG A 20 3.91 -4.64 3.26
CA ARG A 20 4.85 -5.17 2.27
C ARG A 20 4.29 -6.44 1.62
N TYR A 21 4.81 -6.78 0.46
CA TYR A 21 4.73 -8.14 -0.04
C TYR A 21 5.93 -8.93 0.49
N ASP A 22 5.66 -10.10 1.06
CA ASP A 22 6.67 -11.00 1.60
C ASP A 22 6.82 -12.19 0.64
N GLU A 23 8.02 -12.33 0.06
CA GLU A 23 8.31 -13.33 -0.98
C GLU A 23 8.34 -14.76 -0.43
N ASP A 24 8.81 -14.94 0.80
CA ASP A 24 8.92 -16.24 1.45
C ASP A 24 7.53 -16.76 1.83
N GLU A 25 6.73 -15.89 2.44
CA GLU A 25 5.33 -16.16 2.79
C GLU A 25 4.39 -16.11 1.58
N LYS A 26 4.85 -15.57 0.45
CA LYS A 26 4.05 -15.40 -0.77
C LYS A 26 2.76 -14.61 -0.51
N ALA A 27 2.82 -13.60 0.34
CA ALA A 27 1.65 -12.93 0.91
C ALA A 27 1.86 -11.44 1.16
N VAL A 28 0.77 -10.68 1.26
CA VAL A 28 0.80 -9.28 1.70
C VAL A 28 0.75 -9.24 3.22
N ILE A 29 1.74 -8.63 3.85
CA ILE A 29 1.83 -8.47 5.30
C ILE A 29 1.45 -7.04 5.65
N VAL A 30 0.48 -6.85 6.54
CA VAL A 30 -0.01 -5.51 6.94
C VAL A 30 -0.10 -5.37 8.45
N LEU A 31 0.20 -4.19 8.97
CA LEU A 31 -0.04 -3.82 10.36
C LEU A 31 -1.55 -3.77 10.64
N ASN A 32 -2.00 -4.45 11.70
CA ASN A 32 -3.40 -4.38 12.12
C ASN A 32 -3.73 -3.03 12.78
N ARG A 33 -4.23 -2.10 11.98
CA ARG A 33 -4.55 -0.73 12.43
C ARG A 33 -5.71 -0.66 13.43
N ARG A 34 -6.50 -1.73 13.60
CA ARG A 34 -7.57 -1.79 14.62
C ARG A 34 -7.03 -1.97 16.04
N LYS A 35 -5.83 -2.55 16.17
CA LYS A 35 -5.20 -2.84 17.48
C LYS A 35 -4.06 -1.87 17.82
N TYR A 36 -3.46 -1.27 16.80
CA TYR A 36 -2.46 -0.21 16.97
C TYR A 36 -3.10 1.07 17.56
N PRO A 37 -2.45 1.81 18.48
CA PRO A 37 -1.06 1.69 18.94
C PRO A 37 -0.84 0.77 20.14
N PHE A 38 -1.90 0.18 20.70
CA PHE A 38 -1.80 -0.61 21.92
C PHE A 38 -1.15 -1.98 21.69
N GLN A 39 -1.33 -2.55 20.50
CA GLN A 39 -0.66 -3.78 20.08
C GLN A 39 -0.09 -3.62 18.67
N THR A 40 1.16 -4.05 18.49
CA THR A 40 1.82 -4.09 17.19
C THR A 40 1.75 -5.52 16.67
N GLU A 41 0.74 -5.80 15.84
CA GLU A 41 0.45 -7.11 15.26
C GLU A 41 0.33 -7.00 13.75
N PHE A 42 0.85 -7.99 13.03
CA PHE A 42 0.76 -8.08 11.59
C PHE A 42 -0.21 -9.17 11.15
N VAL A 43 -0.98 -8.89 10.11
CA VAL A 43 -1.88 -9.82 9.45
C VAL A 43 -1.25 -10.25 8.13
N THR A 44 -1.33 -11.54 7.83
CA THR A 44 -0.85 -12.12 6.57
C THR A 44 -2.04 -12.38 5.65
N LEU A 45 -2.03 -11.78 4.47
CA LEU A 45 -3.10 -11.83 3.47
C LEU A 45 -2.59 -12.58 2.24
N ARG A 46 -3.14 -13.77 1.99
CA ARG A 46 -2.67 -14.71 0.95
C ARG A 46 -3.54 -14.72 -0.29
N THR A 47 -4.72 -14.11 -0.22
CA THR A 47 -5.67 -14.06 -1.33
C THR A 47 -6.12 -12.62 -1.62
N VAL A 48 -6.56 -12.37 -2.85
CA VAL A 48 -7.15 -11.09 -3.24
C VAL A 48 -8.35 -10.73 -2.35
N GLU A 49 -9.13 -11.72 -1.94
CA GLU A 49 -10.29 -11.49 -1.08
C GLU A 49 -9.89 -11.11 0.35
N GLU A 50 -8.86 -11.74 0.92
CA GLU A 50 -8.30 -11.30 2.22
C GLU A 50 -7.74 -9.87 2.14
N VAL A 51 -7.08 -9.51 1.03
CA VAL A 51 -6.65 -8.13 0.76
C VAL A 51 -7.85 -7.18 0.77
N ALA A 52 -8.89 -7.51 0.00
CA ALA A 52 -10.08 -6.68 -0.10
C ALA A 52 -10.81 -6.52 1.26
N GLN A 53 -10.99 -7.62 1.97
CA GLN A 53 -11.62 -7.64 3.30
C GLN A 53 -10.83 -6.81 4.32
N SER A 54 -9.48 -6.82 4.24
CA SER A 54 -8.62 -6.03 5.14
C SER A 54 -8.78 -4.51 4.95
N ILE A 55 -9.16 -4.08 3.75
CA ILE A 55 -9.43 -2.67 3.43
C ILE A 55 -10.83 -2.30 3.91
N GLU A 56 -11.82 -3.18 3.69
CA GLU A 56 -13.22 -3.00 4.08
C GLU A 56 -13.42 -2.98 5.60
N ASP A 57 -12.77 -3.91 6.32
CA ASP A 57 -12.89 -4.04 7.77
C ASP A 57 -11.96 -3.08 8.55
N MET A 58 -11.23 -2.23 7.82
CA MET A 58 -10.29 -1.25 8.35
C MET A 58 -9.13 -1.88 9.16
N THR A 59 -8.74 -3.12 8.87
CA THR A 59 -7.42 -3.64 9.25
C THR A 59 -6.33 -2.76 8.64
N VAL A 60 -6.51 -2.34 7.39
CA VAL A 60 -5.70 -1.32 6.71
C VAL A 60 -6.45 0.01 6.73
N GLN A 61 -5.76 1.08 7.12
CA GLN A 61 -6.34 2.41 7.30
C GLN A 61 -5.44 3.49 6.70
N GLY A 62 -6.06 4.62 6.35
CA GLY A 62 -5.42 5.72 5.63
C GLY A 62 -5.50 5.54 4.12
N GLY A 63 -5.68 6.64 3.40
CA GLY A 63 -5.78 6.66 1.93
C GLY A 63 -4.57 6.05 1.21
N PRO A 64 -3.34 6.55 1.43
CA PRO A 64 -2.15 5.95 0.85
C PRO A 64 -1.97 4.46 1.16
N PRO A 65 -1.97 4.02 2.44
CA PRO A 65 -1.70 2.61 2.75
C PRO A 65 -2.69 1.62 2.13
N LEU A 66 -3.99 1.94 2.12
CA LEU A 66 -4.98 1.04 1.52
C LEU A 66 -4.79 0.89 0.01
N ALA A 67 -4.34 1.95 -0.68
CA ALA A 67 -4.11 1.90 -2.12
C ALA A 67 -2.89 1.05 -2.47
N TYR A 68 -1.81 1.16 -1.70
CA TYR A 68 -0.64 0.30 -1.86
C TYR A 68 -0.96 -1.16 -1.56
N VAL A 69 -1.69 -1.46 -0.48
CA VAL A 69 -2.11 -2.83 -0.16
C VAL A 69 -2.97 -3.43 -1.26
N ALA A 70 -3.90 -2.66 -1.84
CA ALA A 70 -4.67 -3.10 -2.99
C ALA A 70 -3.75 -3.37 -4.21
N GLY A 71 -2.78 -2.49 -4.49
CA GLY A 71 -1.79 -2.70 -5.55
C GLY A 71 -0.96 -3.98 -5.36
N LEU A 72 -0.52 -4.28 -4.13
CA LEU A 72 0.17 -5.52 -3.79
C LEU A 72 -0.74 -6.74 -4.00
N GLY A 73 -2.03 -6.62 -3.68
CA GLY A 73 -3.04 -7.64 -3.99
C GLY A 73 -3.22 -7.90 -5.50
N LEU A 74 -3.18 -6.84 -6.32
CA LEU A 74 -3.21 -6.96 -7.77
C LEU A 74 -1.94 -7.64 -8.32
N ALA A 75 -0.76 -7.29 -7.79
CA ALA A 75 0.48 -7.97 -8.15
C ALA A 75 0.39 -9.48 -7.82
N MET A 76 -0.05 -9.81 -6.60
CA MET A 76 -0.26 -11.21 -6.18
C MET A 76 -1.21 -11.96 -7.12
N ALA A 77 -2.29 -11.34 -7.58
CA ALA A 77 -3.20 -11.94 -8.54
C ALA A 77 -2.53 -12.26 -9.90
N ALA A 78 -1.59 -11.43 -10.35
CA ALA A 78 -0.83 -11.66 -11.58
C ALA A 78 0.10 -12.87 -11.49
N ARG A 79 0.50 -13.28 -10.27
CA ARG A 79 1.28 -14.50 -10.01
C ARG A 79 0.42 -15.76 -10.06
N ASP A 80 -0.81 -15.68 -9.51
CA ASP A 80 -1.61 -16.85 -9.16
C ASP A 80 -2.39 -17.49 -10.32
N LEU A 81 -2.37 -16.87 -11.50
CA LEU A 81 -3.12 -17.36 -12.66
C LEU A 81 -2.21 -17.92 -13.76
N GLU A 82 -2.07 -19.25 -13.79
CA GLU A 82 -1.46 -19.96 -14.91
C GLU A 82 -2.47 -20.06 -16.08
N ALA A 83 -2.47 -19.06 -16.95
CA ALA A 83 -3.36 -19.01 -18.11
C ALA A 83 -2.72 -18.30 -19.32
N SER A 84 -3.41 -18.27 -20.46
CA SER A 84 -2.98 -17.45 -21.61
C SER A 84 -2.98 -15.95 -21.24
N PRO A 85 -2.13 -15.12 -21.88
CA PRO A 85 -2.08 -13.67 -21.59
C PRO A 85 -3.44 -12.97 -21.66
N THR A 86 -4.30 -13.38 -22.60
CA THR A 86 -5.67 -12.84 -22.72
C THR A 86 -6.53 -13.18 -21.52
N ARG A 87 -6.46 -14.42 -21.00
CA ARG A 87 -7.22 -14.81 -19.80
C ARG A 87 -6.66 -14.13 -18.54
N GLN A 88 -5.34 -13.97 -18.47
CA GLN A 88 -4.70 -13.24 -17.38
C GLN A 88 -5.17 -11.77 -17.35
N ALA A 89 -5.18 -11.08 -18.49
CA ALA A 89 -5.67 -9.70 -18.57
C ALA A 89 -7.12 -9.57 -18.07
N VAL A 90 -8.03 -10.43 -18.54
CA VAL A 90 -9.44 -10.42 -18.11
C VAL A 90 -9.58 -10.67 -16.60
N TYR A 91 -8.79 -11.57 -16.04
CA TYR A 91 -8.80 -11.83 -14.60
C TYR A 91 -8.28 -10.62 -13.81
N LEU A 92 -7.19 -9.98 -14.24
CA LEU A 92 -6.66 -8.79 -13.58
C LEU A 92 -7.63 -7.62 -13.62
N GLU A 93 -8.41 -7.46 -14.69
CA GLU A 93 -9.50 -6.47 -14.72
C GLU A 93 -10.59 -6.77 -13.68
N GLN A 94 -10.94 -8.04 -13.45
CA GLN A 94 -11.92 -8.43 -12.42
C GLN A 94 -11.37 -8.15 -11.02
N VAL A 95 -10.10 -8.45 -10.79
CA VAL A 95 -9.41 -8.16 -9.52
C VAL A 95 -9.34 -6.66 -9.26
N ALA A 96 -8.95 -5.87 -10.26
CA ALA A 96 -8.93 -4.41 -10.16
C ALA A 96 -10.30 -3.85 -9.79
N LYS A 97 -11.38 -4.34 -10.43
CA LYS A 97 -12.76 -3.96 -10.09
C LYS A 97 -13.12 -4.32 -8.65
N ARG A 98 -12.76 -5.53 -8.19
CA ARG A 98 -13.02 -5.98 -6.80
C ARG A 98 -12.31 -5.09 -5.79
N LEU A 99 -11.06 -4.74 -6.04
CA LEU A 99 -10.24 -3.90 -5.15
C LEU A 99 -10.72 -2.45 -5.13
N LEU A 100 -11.07 -1.86 -6.27
CA LEU A 100 -11.67 -0.52 -6.37
C LEU A 100 -13.01 -0.42 -5.61
N ALA A 101 -13.78 -1.51 -5.59
CA ALA A 101 -15.08 -1.54 -4.92
C ALA A 101 -15.01 -1.58 -3.38
N THR A 102 -13.84 -1.87 -2.79
CA THR A 102 -13.68 -2.00 -1.32
C THR A 102 -14.08 -0.72 -0.58
N ARG A 103 -13.55 0.43 -1.00
CA ARG A 103 -13.83 1.74 -0.42
C ARG A 103 -13.91 2.81 -1.53
N PRO A 104 -15.05 2.92 -2.23
CA PRO A 104 -15.19 3.71 -3.46
C PRO A 104 -14.88 5.21 -3.32
N THR A 105 -14.90 5.74 -2.11
CA THR A 105 -14.58 7.16 -1.82
C THR A 105 -13.09 7.40 -1.56
N ALA A 106 -12.26 6.35 -1.49
CA ALA A 106 -10.83 6.50 -1.28
C ALA A 106 -10.13 6.80 -2.63
N ASP A 107 -9.88 8.08 -2.87
CA ASP A 107 -9.33 8.59 -4.13
C ASP A 107 -7.99 7.94 -4.52
N ASP A 108 -7.16 7.57 -3.54
CA ASP A 108 -5.88 6.92 -3.77
C ASP A 108 -6.02 5.57 -4.51
N LEU A 109 -7.13 4.82 -4.29
CA LEU A 109 -7.39 3.58 -5.04
C LEU A 109 -7.58 3.85 -6.53
N ASN A 110 -8.26 4.95 -6.87
CA ASN A 110 -8.53 5.34 -8.25
C ASN A 110 -7.26 5.79 -9.01
N HIS A 111 -6.14 5.97 -8.32
CA HIS A 111 -4.85 6.28 -8.92
C HIS A 111 -3.96 5.03 -9.02
N ILE A 112 -3.75 4.32 -7.90
CA ILE A 112 -2.79 3.21 -7.85
C ILE A 112 -3.30 1.99 -8.63
N ILE A 113 -4.59 1.65 -8.53
CA ILE A 113 -5.09 0.41 -9.14
C ILE A 113 -5.11 0.47 -10.67
N PRO A 114 -5.63 1.54 -11.32
CA PRO A 114 -5.55 1.64 -12.78
C PRO A 114 -4.10 1.65 -13.28
N ALA A 115 -3.20 2.40 -12.63
CA ALA A 115 -1.79 2.44 -13.04
C ALA A 115 -1.10 1.07 -12.90
N ALA A 116 -1.32 0.36 -11.79
CA ALA A 116 -0.79 -0.97 -11.57
C ALA A 116 -1.35 -2.00 -12.58
N LEU A 117 -2.62 -1.88 -12.94
CA LEU A 117 -3.25 -2.71 -13.98
C LEU A 117 -2.65 -2.46 -15.35
N ASP A 118 -2.41 -1.19 -15.72
CA ASP A 118 -1.77 -0.83 -16.98
C ASP A 118 -0.35 -1.38 -17.09
N VAL A 119 0.42 -1.33 -15.99
CA VAL A 119 1.75 -1.94 -15.90
C VAL A 119 1.69 -3.46 -16.12
N ALA A 120 0.75 -4.14 -15.47
CA ALA A 120 0.53 -5.58 -15.66
C ALA A 120 0.17 -5.92 -17.12
N HIS A 121 -0.77 -5.17 -17.71
CA HIS A 121 -1.17 -5.35 -19.10
C HIS A 121 -0.01 -5.10 -20.07
N GLN A 122 0.83 -4.10 -19.81
CA GLN A 122 2.02 -3.84 -20.61
C GLN A 122 3.03 -4.98 -20.50
N ALA A 123 3.28 -5.50 -19.29
CA ALA A 123 4.16 -6.65 -19.10
C ALA A 123 3.65 -7.88 -19.87
N LEU A 124 2.35 -8.16 -19.83
CA LEU A 124 1.73 -9.24 -20.62
C LEU A 124 1.94 -9.07 -22.13
N ARG A 125 1.77 -7.84 -22.66
CA ARG A 125 2.01 -7.54 -24.09
C ARG A 125 3.47 -7.74 -24.48
N ASP A 126 4.38 -7.35 -23.59
CA ASP A 126 5.83 -7.45 -23.79
C ASP A 126 6.39 -8.85 -23.50
N GLN A 127 5.54 -9.83 -23.12
CA GLN A 127 5.95 -11.17 -22.69
C GLN A 127 6.94 -11.16 -21.50
N ARG A 128 6.77 -10.18 -20.60
CA ARG A 128 7.49 -10.07 -19.33
C ARG A 128 6.65 -10.63 -18.19
N ASP A 129 7.28 -10.92 -17.06
CA ASP A 129 6.59 -11.35 -15.85
C ASP A 129 5.69 -10.21 -15.32
N PRO A 130 4.35 -10.37 -15.35
CA PRO A 130 3.42 -9.34 -14.91
C PRO A 130 3.43 -9.17 -13.39
N PHE A 131 3.71 -10.23 -12.61
CA PHE A 131 3.81 -10.14 -11.16
C PHE A 131 4.98 -9.25 -10.76
N ARG A 132 6.18 -9.51 -11.31
CA ARG A 132 7.37 -8.70 -11.02
C ARG A 132 7.18 -7.24 -11.45
N ALA A 133 6.67 -7.01 -12.65
CA ALA A 133 6.44 -5.65 -13.14
C ALA A 133 5.47 -4.85 -12.25
N THR A 134 4.35 -5.46 -11.85
CA THR A 134 3.36 -4.79 -11.00
C THR A 134 3.87 -4.62 -9.57
N LEU A 135 4.58 -5.60 -9.01
CA LEU A 135 5.17 -5.50 -7.67
C LEU A 135 6.22 -4.38 -7.61
N ASP A 136 7.12 -4.30 -8.59
CA ASP A 136 8.14 -3.27 -8.66
C ASP A 136 7.52 -1.87 -8.79
N PHE A 137 6.48 -1.74 -9.60
CA PHE A 137 5.71 -0.50 -9.70
C PHE A 137 5.13 -0.08 -8.35
N VAL A 138 4.41 -0.97 -7.67
CA VAL A 138 3.78 -0.65 -6.38
C VAL A 138 4.83 -0.31 -5.32
N ASN A 139 5.94 -1.05 -5.27
CA ASN A 139 7.06 -0.75 -4.37
C ASN A 139 7.69 0.62 -4.66
N SER A 140 7.84 0.99 -5.93
CA SER A 140 8.34 2.31 -6.31
C SER A 140 7.40 3.44 -5.86
N GLU A 141 6.09 3.20 -5.91
CA GLU A 141 5.09 4.16 -5.45
C GLU A 141 5.03 4.27 -3.92
N ILE A 142 5.28 3.17 -3.19
CA ILE A 142 5.45 3.19 -1.73
C ILE A 142 6.67 4.03 -1.35
N GLU A 143 7.82 3.81 -2.01
CA GLU A 143 9.05 4.55 -1.75
C GLU A 143 8.88 6.04 -2.08
N ARG A 144 8.27 6.36 -3.22
CA ARG A 144 7.95 7.74 -3.62
C ARG A 144 7.07 8.42 -2.57
N GLY A 145 6.01 7.74 -2.10
CA GLY A 145 5.15 8.26 -1.03
C GLY A 145 5.91 8.49 0.28
N ASN A 146 6.87 7.63 0.63
CA ASN A 146 7.73 7.80 1.80
C ASN A 146 8.63 9.03 1.65
N GLU A 147 9.23 9.22 0.47
CA GLU A 147 10.08 10.37 0.17
C GLU A 147 9.31 11.70 0.26
N VAL A 148 8.13 11.76 -0.37
CA VAL A 148 7.22 12.92 -0.31
C VAL A 148 6.86 13.26 1.14
N SER A 149 6.45 12.25 1.91
CA SER A 149 6.05 12.45 3.32
C SER A 149 7.23 12.97 4.16
N ARG A 150 8.44 12.44 3.93
CA ARG A 150 9.67 12.89 4.59
C ARG A 150 10.01 14.34 4.24
N LYS A 151 9.97 14.70 2.95
CA LYS A 151 10.19 16.07 2.47
C LYS A 151 9.17 17.04 3.08
N CYS A 152 7.89 16.68 3.07
CA CYS A 152 6.85 17.50 3.70
C CYS A 152 7.14 17.73 5.19
N GLY A 153 7.49 16.68 5.94
CA GLY A 153 7.89 16.80 7.34
C GLY A 153 9.09 17.72 7.54
N GLN A 154 10.11 17.63 6.68
CA GLN A 154 11.27 18.53 6.71
C GLN A 154 10.91 19.99 6.47
N PHE A 155 10.03 20.28 5.50
CA PHE A 155 9.55 21.64 5.25
C PHE A 155 8.65 22.16 6.37
N ALA A 156 7.74 21.32 6.87
CA ALA A 156 6.82 21.68 7.96
C ALA A 156 7.56 21.94 9.27
N ALA A 157 8.70 21.28 9.51
CA ALA A 157 9.52 21.52 10.70
C ALA A 157 10.02 22.97 10.81
N TRP A 158 10.18 23.70 9.69
CA TRP A 158 10.53 25.12 9.70
C TRP A 158 9.41 26.04 10.21
N LEU A 159 8.18 25.53 10.28
CA LEU A 159 7.02 26.26 10.80
C LEU A 159 6.85 26.08 12.33
N VAL A 160 7.65 25.20 12.94
CA VAL A 160 7.54 24.82 14.35
C VAL A 160 8.79 25.29 15.09
N ASN A 161 8.59 25.94 16.22
CA ASN A 161 9.66 26.34 17.12
C ASN A 161 9.74 25.41 18.34
N ASP A 162 10.91 25.41 18.99
CA ASP A 162 11.06 24.72 20.27
C ASP A 162 10.08 25.28 21.31
N GLY A 163 9.36 24.38 21.99
CA GLY A 163 8.32 24.73 22.95
C GLY A 163 6.90 24.92 22.38
N ASP A 164 6.71 24.88 21.06
CA ASP A 164 5.37 24.95 20.46
C ASP A 164 4.50 23.74 20.86
N GLN A 165 3.20 23.99 21.08
CA GLN A 165 2.20 22.95 21.33
C GLN A 165 1.32 22.76 20.10
N ILE A 166 1.45 21.60 19.44
CA ILE A 166 0.74 21.31 18.19
C ILE A 166 -0.53 20.51 18.48
N LEU A 167 -1.68 21.07 18.11
CA LEU A 167 -2.94 20.34 18.05
C LEU A 167 -3.10 19.70 16.67
N THR A 168 -3.43 18.41 16.65
CA THR A 168 -3.72 17.63 15.44
C THR A 168 -5.02 16.85 15.63
N HIS A 169 -5.69 16.50 14.54
CA HIS A 169 -6.88 15.68 14.52
C HIS A 169 -6.67 14.49 13.56
N CYS A 170 -7.19 13.30 13.94
CA CYS A 170 -6.90 12.02 13.27
C CYS A 170 -5.44 11.54 13.45
N ILE A 171 -5.04 10.51 12.70
CA ILE A 171 -3.68 9.97 12.65
C ILE A 171 -3.13 10.20 11.23
N ALA A 172 -2.55 11.38 11.03
CA ALA A 172 -1.82 11.73 9.80
C ALA A 172 -0.37 11.23 9.92
N GLY A 173 -0.15 9.92 9.75
CA GLY A 173 1.20 9.33 9.67
C GLY A 173 1.92 9.77 8.39
N ALA A 174 2.54 8.85 7.65
CA ALA A 174 2.92 9.12 6.26
C ALA A 174 1.63 9.22 5.40
N ALA A 175 0.98 10.38 5.42
CA ALA A 175 -0.35 10.58 4.84
C ALA A 175 -0.31 11.10 3.39
N LEU A 176 0.86 11.43 2.86
CA LEU A 176 0.99 12.00 1.52
C LEU A 176 1.41 10.95 0.49
N CYS A 177 0.62 10.83 -0.58
CA CYS A 177 0.90 9.98 -1.72
C CYS A 177 1.66 10.70 -2.84
N TRP A 178 1.61 12.03 -2.90
CA TRP A 178 2.03 12.86 -4.04
C TRP A 178 2.80 14.09 -3.59
#